data_AF-A0A0K9FBM5-F1
#
_entry.id   AF-A0A0K9FBM5-F1
#
_cell.length_a   1.000
_cell.length_b   1.000
_cell.length_c   1.000
_cell.angle_alpha   90.00
_cell.angle_beta   90.00
_cell.angle_gamma   90.00
#
_symmetry.space_group_name_H-M   'P 1'
#
loop_
_entity.id
_entity.type
_entity.pdbx_description
1 polymer ?
#
loop_
_entity_poly.entity_id
_entity_poly.type
_entity_poly.pdbx_seq_one_letter_code
_entity_poly.pdbx_strand_id
1 'polypeptide(L)'
;MGNTFAIFKKEGIFCPNLLEGIMHTEFFEKDPFEPRESDDGEWRTTKNIMTELPEEIWFVSKDRRYDFDLRWQDGGFFVSLEFLNLLKKFGIDNFQYTNLYMVNKHKESISSKEYFLYGSMIS
;
A
#
# COMPACT_ATOMS: atom_id res chain seq x y z
N MET A 1 23.09 -0.58 -9.86
CA MET A 1 22.56 -1.65 -9.01
C MET A 1 21.37 -1.07 -8.28
N GLY A 2 20.16 -1.46 -8.68
CA GLY A 2 18.91 -0.88 -8.18
C GLY A 2 18.72 -1.25 -6.71
N ASN A 3 18.29 -0.27 -5.92
CA ASN A 3 17.85 -0.51 -4.55
C ASN A 3 16.55 -1.30 -4.63
N THR A 4 16.58 -2.60 -4.37
CA THR A 4 15.37 -3.42 -4.27
C THR A 4 14.61 -3.00 -3.00
N PHE A 5 13.69 -2.05 -3.13
CA PHE A 5 12.93 -1.49 -2.02
C PHE A 5 11.74 -2.38 -1.66
N ALA A 6 11.97 -3.40 -0.84
CA ALA A 6 10.85 -4.20 -0.30
C ALA A 6 10.99 -4.58 1.18
N ILE A 7 11.85 -3.89 1.94
CA ILE A 7 12.02 -4.15 3.37
C ILE A 7 11.89 -2.82 4.11
N PHE A 8 10.85 -2.71 4.93
CA PHE A 8 10.66 -1.58 5.83
C PHE A 8 11.63 -1.67 7.01
N LYS A 9 12.30 -0.56 7.33
CA LYS A 9 13.20 -0.43 8.48
C LYS A 9 12.63 0.57 9.47
N LYS A 10 12.88 0.37 10.77
CA LYS A 10 12.59 1.39 11.79
C LYS A 10 13.76 1.57 12.75
N GLU A 11 14.06 2.83 13.07
CA GLU A 11 14.86 3.23 14.23
C GLU A 11 13.91 3.55 15.40
N GLY A 12 14.20 3.01 16.60
CA GLY A 12 13.58 3.44 17.87
C GLY A 12 13.10 2.30 18.78
N ILE A 13 13.56 2.31 20.04
CA ILE A 13 13.48 1.20 21.03
C ILE A 13 12.10 1.10 21.76
N PHE A 14 11.11 1.97 21.49
CA PHE A 14 9.90 2.04 22.35
C PHE A 14 8.53 2.20 21.65
N CYS A 15 8.39 1.89 20.36
CA CYS A 15 7.08 1.80 19.69
C CYS A 15 6.84 0.37 19.19
N PRO A 16 5.67 -0.26 19.42
CA PRO A 16 5.37 -1.56 18.83
C PRO A 16 5.57 -1.51 17.32
N ASN A 17 6.43 -2.39 16.82
CA ASN A 17 6.86 -2.48 15.43
C ASN A 17 5.71 -3.00 14.56
N LEU A 18 4.74 -2.16 14.25
CA LEU A 18 3.74 -2.44 13.23
C LEU A 18 4.28 -1.94 11.90
N LEU A 19 4.87 -2.86 11.10
CA LEU A 19 4.71 -3.05 9.65
C LEU A 19 5.74 -4.09 9.16
N GLU A 20 5.61 -5.35 9.59
CA GLU A 20 6.30 -6.47 8.92
C GLU A 20 5.49 -6.87 7.69
N GLY A 21 5.49 -6.02 6.65
CA GLY A 21 4.81 -6.32 5.40
C GLY A 21 5.63 -6.00 4.16
N ILE A 22 5.12 -6.38 3.00
CA ILE A 22 5.70 -6.13 1.68
C ILE A 22 4.56 -5.80 0.71
N MET A 23 4.82 -4.93 -0.26
CA MET A 23 3.87 -4.58 -1.32
C MET A 23 4.28 -5.29 -2.60
N HIS A 24 3.33 -6.02 -3.19
CA HIS A 24 3.46 -6.66 -4.49
C HIS A 24 2.43 -6.15 -5.49
N THR A 25 2.76 -6.23 -6.77
CA THR A 25 1.82 -5.98 -7.88
C THR A 25 0.97 -7.20 -8.22
N GLU A 26 1.31 -8.37 -7.68
CA GLU A 26 0.55 -9.62 -7.76
C GLU A 26 0.76 -10.47 -6.49
N PHE A 27 -0.11 -11.45 -6.23
CA PHE A 27 0.06 -12.31 -5.04
C PHE A 27 0.97 -13.52 -5.31
N PHE A 28 2.09 -13.61 -4.59
CA PHE A 28 3.02 -14.74 -4.68
C PHE A 28 2.81 -15.75 -3.54
N GLU A 29 2.19 -16.90 -3.81
CA GLU A 29 1.99 -17.95 -2.79
C GLU A 29 3.32 -18.55 -2.28
N LYS A 30 4.29 -18.69 -3.19
CA LYS A 30 5.62 -19.17 -2.87
C LYS A 30 6.51 -17.98 -2.52
N ASP A 31 6.98 -17.97 -1.28
CA ASP A 31 7.84 -16.92 -0.72
C ASP A 31 7.18 -15.51 -0.76
N PRO A 32 6.03 -15.32 -0.07
CA PRO A 32 5.20 -14.12 -0.13
C PRO A 32 5.82 -12.86 0.53
N PHE A 33 7.04 -12.98 1.04
CA PHE A 33 7.81 -11.88 1.64
C PHE A 33 9.09 -11.56 0.86
N GLU A 34 9.30 -12.21 -0.29
CA GLU A 34 10.48 -12.01 -1.12
C GLU A 34 10.27 -10.84 -2.10
N PRO A 35 11.13 -9.80 -2.09
CA PRO A 35 11.08 -8.74 -3.09
C PRO A 35 11.09 -9.25 -4.53
N ARG A 36 10.29 -8.64 -5.40
CA ARG A 36 10.35 -8.83 -6.85
C ARG A 36 10.69 -7.53 -7.55
N GLU A 37 11.35 -7.63 -8.71
CA GLU A 37 11.61 -6.45 -9.56
C GLU A 37 10.30 -5.82 -10.06
N SER A 38 9.26 -6.63 -10.29
CA SER A 38 7.91 -6.19 -10.66
C SER A 38 7.18 -5.43 -9.55
N ASP A 39 7.69 -5.46 -8.33
CA ASP A 39 7.13 -4.68 -7.23
C ASP A 39 7.54 -3.22 -7.35
N ASP A 40 8.68 -2.92 -7.99
CA ASP A 40 9.22 -1.57 -8.13
C ASP A 40 8.66 -0.85 -9.36
N GLY A 41 8.65 0.49 -9.34
CA GLY A 41 8.14 1.29 -10.45
C GLY A 41 7.95 2.76 -10.13
N GLU A 42 7.78 3.57 -11.18
CA GLU A 42 7.59 5.03 -11.05
C GLU A 42 6.38 5.37 -10.17
N TRP A 43 5.33 4.54 -10.18
CA TRP A 43 4.13 4.71 -9.35
C TRP A 43 4.41 4.76 -7.84
N ARG A 44 5.58 4.30 -7.37
CA ARG A 44 6.01 4.38 -5.97
C ARG A 44 6.74 5.65 -5.59
N THR A 45 7.26 6.40 -6.56
CA THR A 45 8.21 7.49 -6.27
C THR A 45 7.79 8.82 -6.90
N THR A 46 6.97 8.75 -7.95
CA THR A 46 6.50 9.93 -8.66
C THR A 46 5.49 10.71 -7.83
N LYS A 47 5.70 12.02 -7.76
CA LYS A 47 4.83 12.99 -7.09
C LYS A 47 4.38 14.04 -8.10
N ASN A 48 3.15 14.51 -7.96
CA ASN A 48 2.56 15.59 -8.78
C ASN A 48 2.52 15.31 -10.30
N ILE A 49 2.66 14.06 -10.72
CA ILE A 49 2.52 13.63 -12.12
C ILE A 49 1.60 12.42 -12.11
N MET A 50 0.71 12.35 -13.11
CA MET A 50 -0.19 11.21 -13.30
C MET A 50 0.63 10.03 -13.82
N THR A 51 0.77 8.99 -13.01
CA THR A 51 1.51 7.77 -13.34
C THR A 51 0.54 6.60 -13.36
N GLU A 52 0.70 5.71 -14.32
CA GLU A 52 -0.11 4.50 -14.39
C GLU A 52 0.09 3.66 -13.12
N LEU A 53 -1.01 3.42 -12.40
CA LEU A 53 -1.01 2.56 -11.23
C LEU A 53 -1.18 1.10 -11.68
N PRO A 54 -0.57 0.13 -10.97
CA PRO A 54 -0.90 -1.28 -11.15
C PRO A 54 -2.41 -1.53 -11.00
N GLU A 55 -2.94 -2.54 -11.70
CA GLU A 55 -4.36 -2.92 -11.63
C GLU A 55 -4.79 -3.25 -10.19
N GLU A 56 -3.89 -3.87 -9.43
CA GLU A 56 -4.07 -4.17 -8.02
C GLU A 56 -2.73 -4.19 -7.29
N ILE A 57 -2.81 -4.01 -5.97
CA ILE A 57 -1.66 -4.07 -5.08
C ILE A 57 -1.97 -5.01 -3.92
N TRP A 58 -1.01 -5.86 -3.60
CA TRP A 58 -1.09 -6.82 -2.51
C TRP A 58 -0.13 -6.40 -1.41
N PHE A 59 -0.67 -6.00 -0.26
CA PHE A 59 0.09 -5.77 0.94
C PHE A 59 0.08 -7.01 1.81
N VAL A 60 1.14 -7.81 1.71
CA VAL A 60 1.31 -9.03 2.52
C VAL A 60 1.96 -8.65 3.83
N SER A 61 1.34 -8.97 4.96
CA SER A 61 1.89 -8.66 6.28
C SER A 61 1.86 -9.85 7.23
N LYS A 62 2.77 -9.85 8.20
CA LYS A 62 2.75 -10.74 9.37
C LYS A 62 1.85 -10.23 10.48
N ASP A 63 1.38 -8.99 10.37
CA ASP A 63 0.45 -8.40 11.33
C ASP A 63 -0.91 -9.10 11.28
N ARG A 64 -1.57 -9.19 12.43
CA ARG A 64 -2.84 -9.93 12.56
C ARG A 64 -4.03 -9.18 11.97
N ARG A 65 -4.02 -7.85 12.04
CA ARG A 65 -5.18 -7.03 11.71
C ARG A 65 -4.83 -5.57 11.42
N TYR A 66 -5.50 -4.98 10.42
CA TYR A 66 -5.50 -3.56 10.10
C TYR A 66 -6.92 -3.00 9.98
N ASP A 67 -7.25 -1.98 10.78
CA ASP A 67 -8.49 -1.21 10.66
C ASP A 67 -8.23 0.28 10.89
N PHE A 68 -7.52 0.91 9.95
CA PHE A 68 -7.32 2.36 9.93
C PHE A 68 -8.10 2.97 8.76
N ASP A 69 -8.16 4.31 8.69
CA ASP A 69 -8.80 5.01 7.57
C ASP A 69 -7.79 5.68 6.63
N LEU A 70 -6.62 6.04 7.17
CA LEU A 70 -5.54 6.68 6.43
C LEU A 70 -4.20 6.27 7.03
N ARG A 71 -3.25 5.84 6.19
CA ARG A 71 -1.86 5.61 6.58
C ARG A 71 -0.92 5.99 5.45
N TRP A 72 0.05 6.85 5.73
CA TRP A 72 1.14 7.14 4.79
C TRP A 72 2.11 5.95 4.74
N GLN A 73 2.54 5.58 3.54
CA GLN A 73 3.54 4.54 3.32
C GLN A 73 4.36 4.82 2.07
N ASP A 74 5.68 4.69 2.14
CA ASP A 74 6.67 4.94 1.06
C ASP A 74 6.09 4.83 -0.36
N GLY A 75 5.64 5.98 -0.88
CA GLY A 75 5.10 6.13 -2.23
C GLY A 75 3.62 6.46 -2.37
N GLY A 76 2.84 6.39 -1.30
CA GLY A 76 1.42 6.74 -1.34
C GLY A 76 0.72 6.68 0.03
N PHE A 77 -0.61 6.74 0.00
CA PHE A 77 -1.41 6.52 1.21
C PHE A 77 -2.27 5.26 1.06
N PHE A 78 -2.32 4.44 2.10
CA PHE A 78 -3.34 3.40 2.21
C PHE A 78 -4.60 4.07 2.78
N VAL A 79 -5.69 4.03 2.04
CA VAL A 79 -6.96 4.70 2.39
C VAL A 79 -8.09 3.70 2.46
N SER A 80 -8.95 3.81 3.47
CA SER A 80 -10.17 3.00 3.54
C SER A 80 -11.21 3.48 2.53
N LEU A 81 -12.16 2.61 2.17
CA LEU A 81 -13.31 2.99 1.35
C LEU A 81 -14.11 4.14 1.97
N GLU A 82 -14.30 4.14 3.29
CA GLU A 82 -15.02 5.20 3.99
C GLU A 82 -14.32 6.56 3.84
N PHE A 83 -13.00 6.58 3.99
CA PHE A 83 -12.21 7.80 3.81
C PHE A 83 -12.21 8.27 2.35
N LEU A 84 -12.06 7.34 1.41
CA LEU A 84 -12.14 7.62 -0.03
C LEU A 84 -13.49 8.27 -0.40
N ASN A 85 -14.60 7.73 0.13
CA ASN A 85 -15.93 8.28 -0.08
C ASN A 85 -16.10 9.65 0.58
N LEU A 86 -15.45 9.88 1.72
CA LEU A 86 -15.41 11.20 2.37
C LEU A 86 -14.72 12.24 1.47
N LEU A 87 -13.56 11.91 0.89
CA LEU A 87 -12.85 12.81 -0.05
C LEU A 87 -13.74 13.19 -1.23
N LYS A 88 -14.36 12.20 -1.88
CA LYS A 88 -15.29 12.41 -3.01
C LYS A 88 -16.47 13.30 -2.61
N LYS A 89 -17.01 13.12 -1.41
CA LYS A 89 -18.11 13.95 -0.88
C LYS A 89 -17.75 15.42 -0.74
N PHE A 90 -16.49 15.74 -0.46
CA PHE A 90 -15.99 17.12 -0.37
C PHE A 90 -15.50 17.68 -1.70
N GLY A 91 -15.73 16.98 -2.82
CA GLY A 91 -15.27 17.41 -4.14
C GLY A 91 -13.75 17.29 -4.33
N ILE A 92 -13.11 16.44 -3.51
CA ILE A 92 -11.71 16.06 -3.71
C ILE A 92 -11.75 14.78 -4.53
N ASP A 93 -11.49 14.89 -5.83
CA ASP A 93 -11.52 13.76 -6.78
C ASP A 93 -10.33 13.76 -7.75
N ASN A 94 -9.42 14.74 -7.64
CA ASN A 94 -8.28 14.88 -8.52
C ASN A 94 -7.09 13.99 -8.11
N PHE A 95 -7.34 12.69 -8.00
CA PHE A 95 -6.35 11.69 -7.62
C PHE A 95 -6.62 10.35 -8.31
N GLN A 96 -5.58 9.54 -8.43
CA GLN A 96 -5.68 8.16 -8.88
C GLN A 96 -5.58 7.22 -7.69
N TYR A 97 -6.29 6.09 -7.78
CA TYR A 97 -6.22 5.05 -6.79
C TYR A 97 -6.38 3.67 -7.43
N THR A 98 -5.83 2.66 -6.77
CA THR A 98 -5.97 1.25 -7.15
C THR A 98 -6.34 0.40 -5.93
N ASN A 99 -6.89 -0.80 -6.16
CA ASN A 99 -7.27 -1.71 -5.10
C ASN A 99 -6.03 -2.16 -4.30
N LEU A 100 -6.16 -2.16 -2.97
CA LEU A 100 -5.12 -2.61 -2.06
C LEU A 100 -5.64 -3.76 -1.19
N TYR A 101 -5.17 -4.97 -1.48
CA TYR A 101 -5.48 -6.17 -0.70
C TYR A 101 -4.53 -6.28 0.48
N MET A 102 -5.05 -6.12 1.70
CA MET A 102 -4.30 -6.38 2.92
C MET A 102 -4.48 -7.82 3.34
N VAL A 103 -3.43 -8.62 3.19
CA VAL A 103 -3.49 -10.07 3.40
C VAL A 103 -2.33 -10.58 4.25
N ASN A 104 -2.50 -11.76 4.81
CA ASN A 104 -1.40 -12.53 5.37
C ASN A 104 -0.71 -13.39 4.29
N LYS A 105 0.30 -14.15 4.70
CA LYS A 105 1.04 -15.10 3.84
C LYS A 105 0.18 -16.21 3.21
N HIS A 106 -1.05 -16.41 3.69
CA HIS A 106 -2.01 -17.39 3.20
C HIS A 106 -3.11 -16.76 2.32
N LYS A 107 -2.94 -15.50 1.90
CA LYS A 107 -3.93 -14.73 1.12
C LYS A 107 -5.22 -14.44 1.89
N GLU A 108 -5.23 -14.65 3.20
CA GLU A 108 -6.40 -14.35 4.03
C GLU A 108 -6.40 -12.87 4.34
N SER A 109 -7.57 -12.22 4.22
CA SER A 109 -7.71 -10.81 4.59
C SER A 109 -7.34 -10.60 6.05
N ILE A 110 -6.51 -9.59 6.30
CA ILE A 110 -6.18 -9.11 7.65
C ILE A 110 -6.90 -7.80 7.95
N SER A 111 -7.98 -7.50 7.24
CA SER A 111 -8.78 -6.29 7.41
C SER A 111 -10.27 -6.59 7.36
N SER A 112 -11.05 -5.84 8.12
CA SER A 112 -12.51 -5.78 7.97
C SER A 112 -12.99 -4.73 6.98
N LYS A 113 -12.08 -3.85 6.53
CA LYS A 113 -12.30 -2.75 5.58
C LYS A 113 -11.68 -3.04 4.21
N GLU A 114 -12.25 -2.43 3.19
CA GLU A 114 -11.64 -2.33 1.86
C GLU A 114 -10.66 -1.17 1.82
N TYR A 115 -9.50 -1.39 1.20
CA TYR A 115 -8.45 -0.38 1.08
C TYR A 115 -8.06 -0.11 -0.35
N PHE A 116 -7.53 1.08 -0.56
CA PHE A 116 -6.98 1.54 -1.82
C PHE A 116 -5.61 2.16 -1.58
N LEU A 117 -4.69 1.99 -2.54
CA LEU A 117 -3.51 2.82 -2.59
C LEU A 117 -3.89 4.13 -3.29
N TYR A 118 -3.69 5.22 -2.59
CA TYR A 118 -3.89 6.58 -3.05
C TYR A 118 -2.56 7.13 -3.61
N GLY A 119 -2.58 7.46 -4.91
CA GLY A 119 -1.49 8.16 -5.62
C GLY A 119 -1.55 9.69 -5.43
N SER A 120 -0.53 10.40 -5.92
CA SER A 120 -0.43 11.86 -5.76
C SER A 120 -1.64 12.62 -6.32
N MET A 121 -2.04 13.69 -5.63
CA MET A 121 -2.99 14.68 -6.17
C MET A 121 -2.39 15.41 -7.36
N ILE A 122 -3.23 15.72 -8.34
CA ILE A 122 -2.92 16.65 -9.42
C ILE A 122 -3.31 18.05 -8.91
N SER A 123 -2.36 18.98 -8.92
CA SER A 123 -2.56 20.39 -8.57
C SER A 123 -3.11 21.19 -9.75
#